data_AF-A0A2M7MVA4-F1
#
_entry.id   AF-A0A2M7MVA4-F1
#
_cell.length_a   1.000
_cell.length_b   1.000
_cell.length_c   1.000
_cell.angle_alpha   90.00
_cell.angle_beta   90.00
_cell.angle_gamma   90.00
#
_symmetry.space_group_name_H-M   'P 1'
#
loop_
_entity.id
_entity.type
_entity.pdbx_description
1 polymer ?
#
loop_
_entity_poly.entity_id
_entity_poly.type
_entity_poly.pdbx_seq_one_letter_code
_entity_poly.pdbx_strand_id
1 'polypeptide(L)' 'MTMLNKQEWISYDLAKKVPDMRRGFRIETHYGEIDIDGEDAKPFAELLERLLKKKLAALNKDINQGEAHD' A
#
# COMPACT_ATOMS: atom_id res chain seq x y z
N MET A 1 -7.41 -1.55 21.50
CA MET A 1 -6.75 -1.69 20.18
C MET A 1 -7.81 -1.36 19.13
N THR A 2 -7.85 -0.14 18.63
CA THR A 2 -8.81 0.26 17.60
C THR A 2 -8.42 -0.43 16.29
N MET A 3 -9.35 -1.15 15.66
CA MET A 3 -9.13 -1.72 14.33
C MET A 3 -8.96 -0.58 13.34
N LEU A 4 -7.80 -0.50 12.68
CA LEU A 4 -7.59 0.44 11.59
C LEU A 4 -8.54 0.10 10.43
N ASN A 5 -9.21 1.11 9.88
CA ASN A 5 -10.00 0.96 8.69
C ASN A 5 -9.10 0.84 7.44
N LYS A 6 -9.68 0.47 6.31
CA LYS A 6 -8.94 0.21 5.07
C LYS A 6 -8.14 1.43 4.57
N GLN A 7 -8.65 2.64 4.78
CA GLN A 7 -7.98 3.89 4.39
C GLN A 7 -6.73 4.12 5.25
N GLU A 8 -6.86 3.89 6.56
CA GLU A 8 -5.76 4.02 7.52
C GLU A 8 -4.66 3.00 7.24
N TRP A 9 -5.01 1.75 6.90
CA TRP A 9 -4.03 0.74 6.48
C TRP A 9 -3.26 1.14 5.21
N ILE A 10 -3.96 1.62 4.18
CA ILE A 10 -3.28 2.04 2.94
C ILE A 10 -2.38 3.26 3.19
N SER A 11 -2.83 4.18 4.05
CA SER A 11 -2.04 5.35 4.45
C SER A 11 -0.79 4.94 5.23
N TYR A 12 -0.92 3.97 6.14
CA TYR A 12 0.20 3.39 6.87
C TYR A 12 1.19 2.69 5.93
N ASP A 13 0.72 1.88 5.00
CA ASP A 13 1.55 1.17 4.04
C ASP A 13 2.35 2.14 3.16
N LEU A 14 1.70 3.20 2.66
CA LEU A 14 2.36 4.28 1.91
C LEU A 14 3.43 5.01 2.74
N ALA A 15 3.16 5.26 4.03
CA ALA A 15 4.05 6.03 4.90
C ALA A 15 5.23 5.22 5.45
N LYS A 16 5.06 3.90 5.64
CA LYS A 16 6.01 3.05 6.37
C LYS A 16 6.58 1.93 5.51
N LYS A 17 5.72 1.12 4.90
CA LYS A 17 6.15 -0.09 4.19
C LYS A 17 6.77 0.22 2.83
N VAL A 18 6.17 1.10 2.04
CA VAL A 18 6.72 1.47 0.72
C VAL A 18 8.13 2.08 0.82
N PRO A 19 8.43 2.99 1.77
CA PRO A 19 9.81 3.46 1.96
C PRO A 19 10.77 2.35 2.38
N ASP A 20 10.33 1.43 3.24
CA ASP A 20 11.15 0.30 3.70
C ASP A 20 11.48 -0.65 2.56
N MET A 21 10.50 -0.97 1.69
CA MET A 21 10.69 -1.81 0.50
C MET A 21 11.78 -1.31 -0.44
N ARG A 22 12.08 -0.01 -0.46
CA ARG A 22 13.18 0.53 -1.30
C ARG A 22 14.56 0.01 -0.87
N ARG A 23 14.68 -0.58 0.32
CA ARG A 23 15.91 -1.19 0.87
C ARG A 23 16.02 -2.69 0.61
N GLY A 24 15.02 -3.27 -0.06
CA GLY A 24 14.85 -4.70 -0.21
C GLY A 24 13.67 -5.21 0.61
N PHE A 25 13.00 -6.25 0.11
CA PHE A 25 11.85 -6.87 0.74
C PHE A 25 11.65 -8.29 0.23
N ARG A 26 10.70 -8.98 0.83
CA ARG A 26 10.35 -10.35 0.47
C ARG A 26 8.87 -10.44 0.09
N ILE A 27 8.58 -11.19 -0.96
CA ILE A 27 7.23 -11.58 -1.33
C ILE A 27 6.99 -12.99 -0.83
N GLU A 28 6.06 -13.14 0.11
CA GLU A 28 5.58 -14.45 0.52
C GLU A 28 4.57 -14.98 -0.52
N THR A 29 4.77 -16.24 -0.94
CA THR A 29 3.87 -16.98 -1.82
C THR A 29 3.51 -18.31 -1.17
N HIS A 30 2.50 -18.99 -1.70
CA HIS A 30 2.16 -20.35 -1.26
C HIS A 30 3.29 -21.37 -1.49
N TYR A 31 4.28 -21.06 -2.32
CA TYR A 31 5.41 -21.93 -2.66
C TYR A 31 6.73 -21.48 -2.02
N GLY A 32 6.66 -20.57 -1.05
CA GLY A 32 7.83 -19.97 -0.41
C GLY A 32 8.03 -18.52 -0.82
N GLU A 33 9.25 -18.07 -0.67
CA GLU A 33 9.59 -16.64 -0.62
C GLU A 33 10.38 -16.22 -1.86
N ILE A 34 10.11 -15.00 -2.36
CA ILE A 34 10.91 -14.34 -3.38
C ILE A 34 11.58 -13.13 -2.72
N ASP A 35 12.90 -13.15 -2.62
CA ASP A 35 13.68 -12.01 -2.15
C ASP A 35 13.87 -11.02 -3.30
N ILE A 36 13.59 -9.75 -3.02
CA ILE A 36 13.80 -8.63 -3.94
C ILE A 36 14.79 -7.68 -3.25
N ASP A 37 15.99 -7.55 -3.81
CA ASP A 37 17.06 -6.72 -3.29
C ASP A 37 17.65 -5.81 -4.37
N GLY A 38 18.72 -5.07 -4.00
CA GLY A 38 19.51 -4.29 -4.94
C GLY A 38 18.71 -3.28 -5.77
N GLU A 39 18.98 -3.27 -7.08
CA GLU A 39 18.38 -2.31 -8.01
C GLU A 39 16.91 -2.60 -8.31
N ASP A 40 16.43 -3.83 -8.08
CA ASP A 40 15.05 -4.25 -8.37
C ASP A 40 14.04 -3.77 -7.31
N ALA A 41 14.49 -3.58 -6.07
CA ALA A 41 13.63 -3.19 -4.96
C ALA A 41 12.90 -1.85 -5.20
N LYS A 42 13.60 -0.88 -5.78
CA LYS A 42 13.07 0.47 -6.00
C LYS A 42 11.95 0.51 -7.05
N PRO A 43 12.11 -0.05 -8.26
CA PRO A 43 11.02 -0.16 -9.24
C PRO A 43 9.75 -0.82 -8.68
N PHE A 44 9.89 -1.89 -7.90
CA PHE A 44 8.74 -2.54 -7.26
C PHE A 44 8.04 -1.63 -6.25
N ALA A 45 8.81 -0.95 -5.39
CA ALA A 45 8.25 0.00 -4.42
C ALA A 45 7.49 1.15 -5.12
N GLU A 46 8.01 1.66 -6.24
CA GLU A 46 7.36 2.72 -7.02
C GLU A 46 6.05 2.26 -7.68
N LEU A 47 6.00 1.03 -8.18
CA LEU A 47 4.77 0.44 -8.71
C LEU A 47 3.71 0.26 -7.61
N LEU A 48 4.11 -0.24 -6.43
CA LEU A 48 3.21 -0.39 -5.31
C LEU A 48 2.70 0.98 -4.82
N GLU A 49 3.56 1.98 -4.74
CA GLU A 49 3.19 3.35 -4.34
C GLU A 49 2.06 3.91 -5.23
N ARG A 50 2.19 3.76 -6.56
CA ARG A 50 1.18 4.19 -7.54
C ARG A 50 -0.14 3.45 -7.32
N LEU A 51 -0.08 2.13 -7.11
CA LEU A 51 -1.27 1.31 -6.87
C LEU A 51 -2.00 1.73 -5.59
N LEU A 52 -1.27 1.92 -4.49
CA LEU A 52 -1.84 2.30 -3.20
C LEU A 52 -2.43 3.71 -3.23
N LYS A 53 -1.76 4.68 -3.86
CA LYS A 53 -2.31 6.03 -4.08
C LYS A 53 -3.63 5.99 -4.87
N LYS A 54 -3.70 5.18 -5.93
CA LYS A 54 -4.94 4.98 -6.70
C LYS A 54 -6.06 4.39 -5.84
N LYS A 55 -5.77 3.37 -5.02
CA LYS A 55 -6.75 2.77 -4.10
C LYS A 55 -7.23 3.75 -3.03
N LEU A 56 -6.30 4.52 -2.45
CA LEU A 56 -6.62 5.54 -1.46
C LEU A 56 -7.55 6.62 -2.03
N ALA A 57 -7.24 7.10 -3.25
CA ALA A 57 -8.08 8.08 -3.92
C ALA A 57 -9.49 7.57 -4.23
N ALA A 58 -9.65 6.27 -4.54
CA ALA A 58 -10.97 5.67 -4.73
C ALA A 58 -11.77 5.63 -3.41
N LEU A 59 -11.15 5.18 -2.33
CA LEU A 59 -11.80 5.13 -1.01
C LEU A 59 -12.24 6.51 -0.52
N ASN A 60 -11.41 7.54 -0.73
CA ASN A 60 -11.77 8.90 -0.34
C ASN A 60 -12.98 9.43 -1.15
N LYS A 61 -13.12 9.03 -2.42
CA LYS A 61 -14.29 9.41 -3.24
C LYS A 61 -15.56 8.73 -2.77
N ASP A 62 -15.48 7.45 -2.40
CA ASP A 62 -16.63 6.68 -1.93
C ASP A 62 -17.16 7.25 -0.60
N ILE A 63 -16.26 7.65 0.31
CA ILE A 63 -16.63 8.32 1.58
C ILE A 63 -17.33 9.65 1.30
N ASN A 64 -16.73 10.50 0.45
CA ASN A 64 -17.28 11.82 0.14
C ASN A 64 -18.63 11.78 -0.61
N GLN A 65 -18.97 10.66 -1.26
CA GLN A 65 -20.27 10.46 -1.93
C GLN A 65 -21.34 9.88 -1.00
N GLY A 66 -20.94 9.17 0.06
CA GLY A 66 -21.86 8.65 1.09
C GLY A 66 -22.40 9.72 2.04
N GLU A 67 -21.67 10.83 2.23
CA GLU A 67 -22.08 11.96 3.10
C GLU A 67 -22.97 12.99 2.38
N ALA A 68 -23.15 12.89 1.06
CA ALA A 68 -23.90 13.86 0.25
C ALA A 68 -25.40 13.51 0.07
N HIS A 69 -25.89 12.50 0.79
CA HIS A 69 -27.24 11.94 0.62
C HIS A 69 -28.03 11.72 1.94
N ASP A 70 -27.67 12.44 3.01
CA ASP A 70 -28.47 12.58 4.23
C ASP A 70 -29.01 14.02 4.40
#